data_AF-A0AAJ0M7J7-F1
#
_entry.id   AF-A0AAJ0M7J7-F1
#
_cell.length_a   1.000
_cell.length_b   1.000
_cell.length_c   1.000
_cell.angle_alpha   90.00
_cell.angle_beta   90.00
_cell.angle_gamma   90.00
#
_symmetry.space_group_name_H-M   'P 1'
#
loop_
_entity.id
_entity.type
_entity.pdbx_description
1 polymer ?
#
loop_
_entity_poly.entity_id
_entity_poly.type
_entity_poly.pdbx_seq_one_letter_code
_entity_poly.pdbx_strand_id
1 'polypeptide(L)'
;EPFIVLLPFHLLVCKLCKRAIPVDEITTHLRTTHKSLPASKRVDIIRACKDSTALWNNQQELQNFTVPKEPILAIDLLQAPLLDGLKCNSCSYIVCNVQKIQTHCHMIHNWVNPNKK
;
A
#
# COMPACT_ATOMS: atom_id res chain seq x y z
N GLU A 1 -2.07 16.11 12.61
CA GLU A 1 -2.15 14.64 12.43
C GLU A 1 -1.59 14.21 11.07
N PRO A 2 -0.89 13.08 10.95
CA PRO A 2 -0.23 12.64 9.72
C PRO A 2 -1.12 11.91 8.72
N PHE A 3 -2.40 11.66 9.04
CA PHE A 3 -3.33 10.99 8.14
C PHE A 3 -4.53 11.86 7.79
N ILE A 4 -5.13 11.61 6.63
CA ILE A 4 -6.39 12.20 6.17
C ILE A 4 -7.24 11.13 5.51
N VAL A 5 -8.56 11.23 5.68
CA VAL A 5 -9.51 10.36 4.99
C VAL A 5 -9.80 10.93 3.60
N LEU A 6 -9.58 10.11 2.59
CA LEU A 6 -9.93 10.39 1.21
C LEU A 6 -11.36 9.88 0.94
N LEU A 7 -12.35 10.72 1.25
CA LEU A 7 -13.78 10.37 1.32
C LEU A 7 -14.38 9.68 0.07
N PRO A 8 -14.03 10.04 -1.19
CA PRO A 8 -14.60 9.34 -2.35
C PRO A 8 -14.20 7.86 -2.42
N PHE A 9 -13.07 7.51 -1.80
CA PHE A 9 -12.49 6.17 -1.85
C PHE A 9 -12.47 5.48 -0.50
N HIS A 10 -12.85 6.17 0.58
CA HIS A 10 -12.83 5.64 1.94
C HIS A 10 -11.44 5.11 2.35
N LEU A 11 -10.37 5.79 1.89
CA LEU A 11 -8.98 5.40 2.12
C LEU A 11 -8.30 6.35 3.10
N LEU A 12 -7.42 5.79 3.94
CA LEU A 12 -6.54 6.59 4.79
C LEU A 12 -5.27 6.95 4.01
N VAL A 13 -4.96 8.23 3.91
CA VAL A 13 -3.76 8.73 3.22
C VAL A 13 -2.77 9.32 4.21
N CYS A 14 -1.54 8.81 4.19
CA CYS A 14 -0.43 9.38 4.95
C CYS A 14 0.03 10.69 4.28
N LYS A 15 -0.13 11.83 4.96
CA LYS A 15 0.32 13.15 4.49
C LYS A 15 1.83 13.27 4.34
N LEU A 16 2.60 12.45 5.06
CA LEU A 16 4.07 12.53 5.06
C LEU A 16 4.69 11.91 3.80
N CYS A 17 4.12 10.80 3.32
CA CYS A 17 4.64 10.10 2.14
C CYS A 17 3.62 9.99 0.99
N LYS A 18 2.42 10.59 1.15
CA LYS A 18 1.34 10.59 0.18
C LYS A 18 0.92 9.20 -0.30
N ARG A 19 0.83 8.24 0.65
CA ARG A 19 0.42 6.86 0.36
C ARG A 19 -0.92 6.56 1.01
N ALA A 20 -1.83 5.97 0.23
CA ALA A 20 -3.02 5.33 0.75
C ALA A 20 -2.63 4.00 1.41
N ILE A 21 -3.12 3.75 2.62
CA ILE A 21 -2.89 2.50 3.35
C ILE A 21 -4.18 2.00 4.00
N PRO A 22 -4.38 0.68 4.13
CA PRO A 22 -5.42 0.11 4.97
C PRO A 22 -5.21 0.46 6.45
N VAL A 23 -6.30 0.45 7.23
CA VAL A 23 -6.26 0.79 8.67
C VAL A 23 -5.33 -0.14 9.46
N ASP A 24 -5.35 -1.44 9.16
CA ASP A 24 -4.53 -2.42 9.87
C ASP A 24 -3.03 -2.24 9.60
N GLU A 25 -2.68 -1.57 8.49
CA GLU A 25 -1.29 -1.33 8.10
C GLU A 25 -0.70 -0.05 8.69
N ILE A 26 -1.48 0.80 9.39
CA ILE A 26 -0.97 2.05 9.98
C ILE A 26 0.23 1.79 10.89
N THR A 27 0.13 0.76 11.74
CA THR A 27 1.17 0.41 12.71
C THR A 27 2.47 0.03 12.01
N THR A 28 2.40 -0.89 11.04
CA THR A 28 3.54 -1.37 10.26
C THR A 28 4.10 -0.27 9.36
N HIS A 29 3.24 0.56 8.78
CA HIS A 29 3.62 1.71 7.97
C HIS A 29 4.46 2.71 8.76
N LEU A 30 3.95 3.20 9.90
CA LEU A 30 4.66 4.16 10.74
C LEU A 30 5.99 3.60 11.24
N ARG A 31 6.03 2.31 11.61
CA ARG A 31 7.26 1.66 12.10
C ARG A 31 8.33 1.51 11.03
N THR A 32 7.95 1.22 9.78
CA THR A 32 8.92 0.93 8.70
C THR A 32 9.30 2.15 7.90
N THR A 33 8.35 3.04 7.63
CA THR A 33 8.48 4.20 6.74
C THR A 33 8.82 5.48 7.52
N HIS A 34 8.30 5.62 8.74
CA HIS A 34 8.46 6.82 9.56
C HIS A 34 9.18 6.52 10.87
N LYS A 35 10.35 5.87 10.78
CA LYS A 35 11.18 5.44 11.92
C LYS A 35 11.56 6.56 12.88
N SER A 36 11.66 7.80 12.38
CA SER A 36 11.96 8.99 13.17
C SER A 36 10.84 9.42 14.11
N LEU A 37 9.61 8.92 13.93
CA LEU A 37 8.49 9.25 14.82
C LEU A 37 8.64 8.56 16.19
N PRO A 38 8.53 9.31 17.31
CA PRO A 38 8.51 8.73 18.64
C PRO A 38 7.40 7.68 18.80
N ALA A 39 7.65 6.66 19.63
CA ALA A 39 6.68 5.59 19.86
C ALA A 39 5.35 6.11 20.46
N SER A 40 5.41 7.06 21.40
CA SER A 40 4.23 7.70 22.00
C SER A 40 3.34 8.34 20.94
N LYS A 41 3.92 9.19 20.08
CA LYS A 41 3.19 9.82 18.97
C LYS A 41 2.55 8.79 18.05
N ARG A 42 3.24 7.67 17.75
CA ARG A 42 2.67 6.60 16.90
C ARG A 42 1.40 6.01 17.52
N VAL A 43 1.39 5.79 18.84
CA VAL A 43 0.20 5.26 19.55
C VAL A 43 -0.96 6.24 19.45
N ASP A 44 -0.73 7.54 19.69
CA ASP A 44 -1.78 8.56 19.59
C ASP A 44 -2.39 8.63 18.19
N ILE A 45 -1.54 8.56 17.16
CA ILE A 45 -1.96 8.55 15.76
C ILE A 45 -2.81 7.32 15.45
N ILE A 46 -2.37 6.13 15.87
CA ILE A 46 -3.10 4.88 15.61
C ILE A 46 -4.48 4.94 16.26
N ARG A 47 -4.57 5.43 17.50
CA ARG A 47 -5.84 5.59 18.22
C ARG A 47 -6.80 6.50 17.45
N ALA A 48 -6.33 7.68 17.05
CA ALA A 48 -7.15 8.64 16.30
C ALA A 48 -7.66 8.10 14.95
N CYS A 49 -6.91 7.21 14.29
CA CYS A 49 -7.29 6.66 13.00
C CYS A 49 -8.23 5.45 13.11
N LYS A 50 -8.15 4.67 14.20
CA LYS A 50 -8.97 3.47 14.40
C LYS A 50 -10.44 3.77 14.72
N ASP A 51 -10.73 4.98 15.18
CA ASP A 51 -12.10 5.41 15.49
C ASP A 51 -12.91 5.74 14.21
N SER A 52 -12.32 5.65 13.02
CA SER A 52 -13.00 5.93 11.74
C SER A 52 -13.64 4.65 11.17
N THR A 53 -14.95 4.52 11.36
CA THR A 53 -15.76 3.33 11.04
C THR A 53 -16.01 3.06 9.55
N ALA A 54 -15.45 3.88 8.65
CA ALA A 54 -15.79 3.85 7.23
C ALA A 54 -14.56 3.65 6.33
N LEU A 55 -13.54 2.92 6.78
CA LEU A 55 -12.28 2.73 6.04
C LEU A 55 -12.04 1.25 5.71
N TRP A 56 -11.31 1.01 4.61
CA TRP A 56 -10.81 -0.33 4.27
C TRP A 56 -9.77 -0.79 5.29
N ASN A 57 -10.00 -1.94 5.92
CA ASN A 57 -9.17 -2.42 7.02
C ASN A 57 -7.90 -3.09 6.53
N ASN A 58 -7.99 -3.92 5.48
CA ASN A 58 -6.90 -4.76 5.02
C ASN A 58 -6.88 -4.96 3.49
N GLN A 59 -5.82 -5.61 3.01
CA GLN A 59 -5.62 -5.88 1.58
C GLN A 59 -6.64 -6.85 0.97
N GLN A 60 -7.27 -7.73 1.77
CA GLN A 60 -8.30 -8.63 1.27
C GLN A 60 -9.58 -7.85 0.96
N GLU A 61 -9.98 -6.93 1.84
CA GLU A 61 -11.12 -6.06 1.61
C GLU A 61 -10.91 -5.15 0.39
N LEU A 62 -9.68 -4.66 0.18
CA LEU A 62 -9.31 -3.88 -1.00
C LEU A 62 -9.48 -4.65 -2.32
N GLN A 63 -9.59 -5.97 -2.33
CA GLN A 63 -9.90 -6.71 -3.57
C GLN A 63 -11.29 -6.37 -4.11
N ASN A 64 -12.19 -5.89 -3.25
CA ASN A 64 -13.52 -5.43 -3.63
C ASN A 64 -13.54 -3.93 -3.99
N PHE A 65 -12.38 -3.26 -3.95
CA PHE A 65 -12.28 -1.85 -4.32
C PHE A 65 -12.58 -1.67 -5.81
N THR A 66 -13.57 -0.83 -6.11
CA THR A 66 -13.92 -0.51 -7.48
C THR A 66 -13.04 0.64 -7.98
N VAL A 67 -12.13 0.31 -8.90
CA VAL A 67 -11.33 1.32 -9.60
C VAL A 67 -12.25 2.13 -10.53
N PRO A 68 -12.14 3.47 -10.56
CA PRO A 68 -12.89 4.30 -11.50
C PRO A 68 -12.69 3.83 -12.94
N LYS A 69 -13.80 3.67 -13.68
CA LYS A 69 -13.76 3.30 -15.10
C LYS A 69 -13.30 4.44 -15.99
N GLU A 70 -13.69 5.66 -15.63
CA GLU A 70 -13.30 6.87 -16.33
C GLU A 70 -12.03 7.45 -15.72
N PRO A 71 -11.14 8.04 -16.54
CA PRO A 71 -10.00 8.77 -16.03
C PRO A 71 -10.44 9.88 -15.08
N ILE A 72 -9.91 9.86 -13.86
CA ILE A 72 -10.09 10.93 -12.89
C ILE A 72 -8.86 11.84 -12.88
N LEU A 73 -9.05 13.08 -12.41
CA LEU A 73 -7.92 13.96 -12.12
C LEU A 73 -6.99 13.35 -11.08
N ALA A 74 -5.72 13.70 -11.17
CA ALA A 74 -4.73 13.30 -10.17
C ALA A 74 -5.16 13.77 -8.77
N ILE A 75 -5.01 12.88 -7.80
CA ILE A 75 -5.35 13.17 -6.40
C ILE A 75 -4.09 13.73 -5.74
N ASP A 76 -4.04 15.03 -5.46
CA ASP A 76 -2.84 15.73 -4.92
C ASP A 76 -2.29 15.16 -3.61
N LEU A 77 -3.16 14.49 -2.85
CA LEU A 77 -2.83 13.82 -1.60
C LEU A 77 -2.04 12.52 -1.82
N LEU A 78 -2.05 11.98 -3.04
CA LEU A 78 -1.32 10.77 -3.42
C LEU A 78 -0.03 11.12 -4.15
N GLN A 79 1.00 10.29 -3.96
CA GLN A 79 2.21 10.37 -4.74
C GLN A 79 1.91 9.95 -6.19
N ALA A 80 2.74 10.43 -7.12
CA ALA A 80 2.67 10.00 -8.50
C ALA A 80 2.82 8.47 -8.60
N PRO A 81 2.23 7.84 -9.64
CA PRO A 81 2.43 6.42 -9.90
C PRO A 81 3.91 6.09 -10.00
N LEU A 82 4.29 4.95 -9.43
CA LEU A 82 5.63 4.41 -9.60
C LEU A 82 5.74 3.79 -11.00
N LEU A 83 6.81 4.14 -11.72
CA LEU A 83 7.04 3.70 -13.10
C LEU A 83 7.94 2.46 -13.21
N ASP A 84 8.44 1.98 -12.08
CA ASP A 84 9.36 0.83 -11.94
C ASP A 84 8.61 -0.48 -11.62
N GLY A 85 7.32 -0.55 -11.99
CA GLY A 85 6.50 -1.74 -11.78
C GLY A 85 7.01 -2.93 -12.59
N LEU A 86 7.36 -4.02 -11.92
CA LEU A 86 7.71 -5.29 -12.55
C LEU A 86 6.45 -6.15 -12.62
N LYS A 87 6.03 -6.50 -13.83
CA LYS A 87 4.91 -7.42 -14.07
C LYS A 87 5.43 -8.85 -14.22
N CYS A 88 4.74 -9.80 -13.59
CA CYS A 88 5.01 -11.22 -13.82
C CYS A 88 4.68 -11.60 -15.26
N ASN A 89 5.54 -12.40 -15.90
CA ASN A 89 5.29 -12.84 -17.27
C ASN A 89 4.14 -13.87 -17.38
N SER A 90 3.82 -14.56 -16.28
CA SER A 90 2.85 -15.66 -16.27
C SER A 90 1.48 -15.27 -15.72
N CYS A 91 1.35 -14.13 -15.04
CA CYS A 91 0.08 -13.68 -14.47
C CYS A 91 0.01 -12.15 -14.31
N SER A 92 -1.11 -11.64 -13.79
CA SER A 92 -1.32 -10.20 -13.59
C SER A 92 -0.65 -9.61 -12.33
N TYR A 93 0.21 -10.36 -11.64
CA TYR A 93 0.91 -9.87 -10.44
C TYR A 93 1.95 -8.80 -10.80
N ILE A 94 1.92 -7.66 -10.10
CA ILE A 94 2.83 -6.52 -10.33
C ILE A 94 3.43 -6.07 -8.99
N VAL A 95 4.74 -5.82 -8.96
CA VAL A 95 5.45 -5.28 -7.79
C VAL A 95 6.71 -4.50 -8.19
N CYS A 96 7.08 -3.44 -7.47
CA CYS A 96 8.31 -2.68 -7.75
C CYS A 96 9.59 -3.27 -7.12
N ASN A 97 9.51 -4.45 -6.49
CA ASN A 97 10.63 -5.05 -5.77
C ASN A 97 11.08 -6.35 -6.46
N VAL A 98 12.32 -6.37 -6.94
CA VAL A 98 12.93 -7.50 -7.66
C VAL A 98 12.88 -8.79 -6.85
N GLN A 99 13.21 -8.72 -5.55
CA GLN A 99 13.19 -9.91 -4.68
C GLN A 99 11.76 -10.47 -4.56
N LYS A 100 10.76 -9.59 -4.41
CA LYS A 100 9.35 -10.01 -4.30
C LYS A 100 8.85 -10.66 -5.59
N ILE A 101 9.17 -10.12 -6.76
CA ILE A 101 8.73 -10.75 -8.02
C ILE A 101 9.43 -12.09 -8.27
N GLN A 102 10.72 -12.20 -7.93
CA GLN A 102 11.44 -13.48 -8.01
C GLN A 102 10.83 -14.53 -7.07
N THR A 103 10.56 -14.16 -5.82
CA THR A 103 9.89 -15.06 -4.86
C THR A 103 8.51 -15.46 -5.36
N HIS A 104 7.73 -14.53 -5.92
CA HIS A 104 6.44 -14.84 -6.52
C HIS A 104 6.58 -15.84 -7.67
N CYS A 105 7.46 -15.59 -8.64
CA CYS A 105 7.69 -16.50 -9.77
C CYS A 105 8.13 -17.90 -9.30
N HIS A 106 9.01 -17.97 -8.30
CA HIS A 106 9.44 -19.25 -7.73
C HIS A 106 8.31 -19.99 -7.01
N MET A 107 7.55 -19.32 -6.15
CA MET A 107 6.54 -19.97 -5.29
C MET A 107 5.24 -20.30 -6.03
N ILE A 108 4.81 -19.44 -6.96
CA ILE A 108 3.50 -19.56 -7.63
C ILE A 108 3.64 -20.25 -8.98
N HIS A 109 4.75 -20.03 -9.68
CA HIS A 109 4.97 -20.56 -11.03
C HIS A 109 6.08 -21.60 -11.09
N ASN A 110 6.63 -22.03 -9.94
CA ASN A 110 7.75 -22.96 -9.84
C ASN A 110 8.94 -22.56 -10.72
N TRP A 111 9.10 -21.24 -10.95
CA TRP A 111 10.17 -20.74 -11.80
C TRP A 111 11.51 -20.87 -11.08
N VAL A 112 12.46 -21.54 -11.72
CA VAL A 112 13.84 -21.68 -11.24
C VAL A 112 14.74 -20.80 -12.09
N ASN A 113 15.62 -20.05 -11.44
CA ASN A 113 16.57 -19.19 -12.14
C ASN A 113 17.53 -20.06 -12.99
N PRO A 114 17.54 -19.93 -14.33
CA PRO A 114 18.42 -20.73 -15.20
C PRO A 114 19.90 -20.42 -14.97
N ASN A 115 20.24 -19.29 -14.35
CA ASN A 115 21.61 -18.91 -14.02
C ASN A 115 22.04 -19.25 -12.58
N LYS A 116 21.21 -19.97 -11.81
CA LYS A 116 21.65 -20.54 -10.53
C LYS A 116 22.61 -21.70 -10.84
N LYS A 117 23.91 -21.47 -10.63
CA LYS A 117 24.90 -22.53 -10.49
C LYS A 117 24.71 -23.28 -9.17
#